data_AF-A0A4U3LJ90-F1
#
_entry.id   AF-A0A4U3LJ90-F1
#
_cell.length_a   1.000
_cell.length_b   1.000
_cell.length_c   1.000
_cell.angle_alpha   90.00
_cell.angle_beta   90.00
_cell.angle_gamma   90.00
#
_symmetry.space_group_name_H-M   'P 1'
#
loop_
_entity.id
_entity.type
_entity.pdbx_description
1 polymer ?
#
loop_
_entity_poly.entity_id
_entity_poly.type
_entity_poly.pdbx_seq_one_letter_code
_entity_poly.pdbx_strand_id
1 'polypeptide(L)'
;MSTSRTVILSILAVLLLIVIATGLILTVRRLSGEPGPIRTAGDLDLSKRRIKHLTFGAADIAIVFAPLTFLNAVAIVFGGIPGGFLFIVTSLVALSAICTALDRHLGPLPSSALDSRRRGTIAGVAVYAVVFAATAISGGLPFFRLWSVPLAGIAYAVIAALQWRRATANANQVQYSG
;
A
#
# COMPACT_ATOMS: atom_id res chain seq x y z
N MET A 1 -37.02 -5.55 -11.74
CA MET A 1 -36.15 -5.69 -10.56
C MET A 1 -37.02 -5.88 -9.33
N SER A 2 -36.71 -6.82 -8.42
CA SER A 2 -37.52 -7.01 -7.19
C SER A 2 -37.09 -6.02 -6.10
N THR A 3 -38.06 -5.52 -5.33
CA THR A 3 -37.88 -4.58 -4.23
C THR A 3 -36.81 -5.05 -3.24
N SER A 4 -36.73 -6.36 -3.00
CA SER A 4 -35.74 -6.99 -2.12
C SER A 4 -34.30 -6.82 -2.60
N ARG A 5 -34.05 -6.94 -3.92
CA ARG A 5 -32.71 -6.70 -4.48
C ARG A 5 -32.31 -5.24 -4.34
N THR A 6 -33.24 -4.31 -4.55
CA THR A 6 -32.98 -2.87 -4.41
C THR A 6 -32.63 -2.51 -2.97
N VAL A 7 -33.37 -3.05 -1.99
CA VAL A 7 -33.10 -2.82 -0.56
C VAL A 7 -31.73 -3.40 -0.16
N ILE A 8 -31.40 -4.63 -0.56
CA ILE A 8 -30.11 -5.27 -0.25
C ILE A 8 -28.95 -4.47 -0.87
N LEU A 9 -29.07 -4.04 -2.12
CA LEU A 9 -28.05 -3.24 -2.79
C LEU A 9 -27.86 -1.88 -2.12
N SER A 10 -28.93 -1.24 -1.68
CA SER A 10 -28.85 0.04 -0.93
C SER A 10 -28.18 -0.14 0.43
N ILE A 11 -28.52 -1.20 1.18
CA ILE A 11 -27.86 -1.50 2.46
C ILE A 11 -26.37 -1.77 2.25
N LEU A 12 -26.03 -2.60 1.27
CA LEU A 12 -24.64 -2.87 0.91
C LEU A 12 -23.90 -1.59 0.52
N ALA A 13 -24.51 -0.74 -0.32
CA ALA A 13 -23.92 0.54 -0.72
C ALA A 13 -23.65 1.46 0.48
N VAL A 14 -24.57 1.54 1.44
CA VAL A 14 -24.40 2.35 2.66
C VAL A 14 -23.30 1.79 3.55
N LEU A 15 -23.30 0.48 3.83
CA LEU A 15 -22.25 -0.16 4.62
C LEU A 15 -20.87 0.06 4.00
N LEU A 16 -20.80 -0.02 2.68
CA LEU A 16 -19.56 0.16 1.97
C LEU A 16 -19.10 1.63 1.98
N LEU A 17 -20.02 2.58 1.82
CA LEU A 17 -19.74 4.00 2.01
C LEU A 17 -19.17 4.27 3.41
N ILE A 18 -19.74 3.66 4.45
CA ILE A 18 -19.26 3.78 5.84
C ILE A 18 -17.84 3.22 5.95
N VAL A 19 -17.57 2.04 5.38
CA VAL A 19 -16.22 1.42 5.41
C VAL A 19 -15.21 2.31 4.68
N ILE A 20 -15.57 2.84 3.51
CA ILE A 20 -14.70 3.74 2.73
C ILE A 20 -14.43 5.03 3.50
N ALA A 21 -15.48 5.71 3.97
CA ALA A 21 -15.37 6.97 4.70
C ALA A 21 -14.55 6.79 5.98
N THR A 22 -14.82 5.72 6.74
CA THR A 22 -14.06 5.40 7.95
C THR A 22 -12.61 5.08 7.61
N GLY A 23 -12.35 4.30 6.56
CA GLY A 23 -11.00 4.02 6.07
C GLY A 23 -10.24 5.29 5.68
N LEU A 24 -10.89 6.21 4.96
CA LEU A 24 -10.32 7.50 4.58
C LEU A 24 -10.03 8.37 5.80
N ILE A 25 -11.00 8.53 6.70
CA ILE A 25 -10.85 9.30 7.95
C ILE A 25 -9.71 8.73 8.80
N LEU A 26 -9.64 7.41 8.97
CA LEU A 26 -8.57 6.77 9.71
C LEU A 26 -7.22 6.92 9.02
N THR A 27 -7.18 6.90 7.69
CA THR A 27 -5.95 7.13 6.91
C THR A 27 -5.46 8.57 7.10
N VAL A 28 -6.36 9.55 6.96
CA VAL A 28 -6.05 10.98 7.20
C VAL A 28 -5.58 11.20 8.63
N ARG A 29 -6.32 10.69 9.64
CA ARG A 29 -5.93 10.79 11.05
C ARG A 29 -4.60 10.09 11.34
N ARG A 30 -4.30 8.97 10.65
CA ARG A 30 -3.03 8.25 10.79
C ARG A 30 -1.84 9.04 10.25
N LEU A 31 -2.03 9.86 9.22
CA LEU A 31 -0.99 10.63 8.54
C LEU A 31 -0.73 12.02 9.16
N SER A 32 -1.70 12.52 9.93
CA SER A 32 -1.68 13.85 10.57
C SER A 32 -1.57 13.83 12.09
N GLY A 33 -1.46 12.66 12.72
CA GLY A 33 -1.33 12.53 14.18
C GLY A 33 0.05 12.91 14.71
N GLU A 34 0.26 12.77 16.02
CA GLU A 34 1.59 12.99 16.61
C GLU A 34 2.60 11.92 16.16
N PRO A 35 3.90 12.26 16.02
CA PRO A 35 4.91 11.34 15.52
C PRO A 35 5.08 10.06 16.36
N GLY A 36 4.74 10.14 17.64
CA GLY A 36 5.04 9.10 18.62
C GLY A 36 6.54 8.97 18.89
N PRO A 37 6.95 8.03 19.76
CA PRO A 37 8.35 7.85 20.12
C PRO A 37 9.20 7.44 18.92
N ILE A 38 10.38 8.06 18.81
CA ILE A 38 11.36 7.77 17.76
C ILE A 38 12.04 6.43 18.09
N ARG A 39 12.03 5.52 17.13
CA ARG A 39 12.80 4.28 17.23
C ARG A 39 14.21 4.54 16.73
N THR A 40 15.19 4.44 17.61
CA THR A 40 16.62 4.59 17.27
C THR A 40 17.19 3.31 16.67
N ALA A 41 18.27 3.44 15.90
CA ALA A 41 18.95 2.31 15.28
C ALA A 41 19.63 1.40 16.32
N GLY A 42 20.17 1.95 17.42
CA GLY A 42 20.92 1.18 18.42
C GLY A 42 22.00 0.31 17.77
N ASP A 43 22.16 -0.92 18.25
CA ASP A 43 23.08 -1.94 17.71
C ASP A 43 22.52 -2.74 16.51
N LEU A 44 21.41 -2.30 15.91
CA LEU A 44 20.81 -3.03 14.79
C LEU A 44 21.64 -2.86 13.51
N ASP A 45 21.99 -4.00 12.90
CA ASP A 45 22.58 -4.04 11.57
C ASP A 45 21.59 -3.55 10.50
N LEU A 46 21.74 -2.29 10.10
CA LEU A 46 20.90 -1.61 9.11
C LEU A 46 21.05 -2.21 7.71
N SER A 47 22.20 -2.80 7.39
CA SER A 47 22.44 -3.43 6.09
C SER A 47 21.62 -4.71 5.96
N LYS A 48 21.69 -5.60 6.96
CA LYS A 48 20.85 -6.80 7.00
C LYS A 48 19.37 -6.46 7.03
N ARG A 49 18.98 -5.42 7.77
CA ARG A 49 17.59 -4.96 7.80
C ARG A 49 17.12 -4.45 6.44
N ARG A 50 17.95 -3.69 5.74
CA ARG A 50 17.65 -3.23 4.38
C ARG A 50 17.46 -4.39 3.42
N ILE A 51 18.35 -5.38 3.45
CA ILE A 51 18.23 -6.58 2.60
C ILE A 51 16.91 -7.29 2.92
N LYS A 52 16.61 -7.52 4.20
CA LYS A 52 15.33 -8.13 4.61
C LYS A 52 14.12 -7.33 4.14
N HIS A 53 14.15 -6.00 4.24
CA HIS A 53 13.06 -5.15 3.77
C HIS A 53 12.84 -5.30 2.26
N LEU A 54 13.93 -5.34 1.48
CA LEU A 54 13.85 -5.48 0.03
C LEU A 54 13.38 -6.87 -0.40
N THR A 55 13.89 -7.94 0.23
CA THR A 55 13.56 -9.31 -0.17
C THR A 55 12.19 -9.74 0.35
N PHE A 56 11.94 -9.63 1.66
CA PHE A 56 10.68 -10.06 2.26
C PHE A 56 9.55 -9.08 1.92
N GLY A 57 9.82 -7.78 1.93
CA GLY A 57 8.80 -6.81 1.54
C GLY A 57 8.36 -6.97 0.09
N ALA A 58 9.28 -7.26 -0.84
CA ALA A 58 8.90 -7.54 -2.23
C ALA A 58 8.11 -8.86 -2.36
N ALA A 59 8.53 -9.91 -1.65
CA ALA A 59 7.83 -11.20 -1.66
C ALA A 59 6.42 -11.07 -1.07
N ASP A 60 6.27 -10.40 0.08
CA ASP A 60 4.99 -10.20 0.75
C ASP A 60 4.02 -9.42 -0.14
N ILE A 61 4.49 -8.36 -0.80
CA ILE A 61 3.66 -7.58 -1.72
C ILE A 61 3.28 -8.37 -2.97
N ALA A 62 4.19 -9.19 -3.52
CA ALA A 62 3.85 -10.10 -4.61
C ALA A 62 2.76 -11.09 -4.19
N ILE A 63 2.89 -11.70 -3.00
CA ILE A 63 1.90 -12.63 -2.44
C ILE A 63 0.55 -11.93 -2.27
N VAL A 64 0.52 -10.68 -1.81
CA VAL A 64 -0.72 -9.88 -1.66
C VAL A 64 -1.36 -9.53 -3.01
N PHE A 65 -0.56 -9.33 -4.07
CA PHE A 65 -1.08 -9.03 -5.39
C PHE A 65 -1.72 -10.23 -6.10
N ALA A 66 -1.37 -11.47 -5.72
CA ALA A 66 -2.00 -12.67 -6.28
C ALA A 66 -3.52 -12.75 -6.00
N PRO A 67 -4.00 -12.65 -4.74
CA PRO A 67 -5.43 -12.61 -4.47
C PRO A 67 -6.07 -11.29 -4.94
N LEU A 68 -5.36 -10.15 -4.95
CA LEU A 68 -5.90 -8.91 -5.52
C LEU A 68 -6.22 -9.04 -7.02
N THR A 69 -5.38 -9.77 -7.76
CA THR A 69 -5.59 -10.04 -9.19
C THR A 69 -6.84 -10.89 -9.41
N PHE A 70 -7.05 -11.90 -8.57
CA PHE A 70 -8.28 -12.71 -8.61
C PHE A 70 -9.52 -11.89 -8.20
N LEU A 71 -9.44 -11.14 -7.10
CA LEU A 71 -10.54 -10.31 -6.59
C LEU A 71 -10.92 -9.20 -7.56
N ASN A 72 -9.96 -8.66 -8.32
CA ASN A 72 -10.23 -7.69 -9.38
C ASN A 72 -11.19 -8.26 -10.43
N ALA A 73 -10.89 -9.47 -10.93
CA ALA A 73 -11.75 -10.13 -11.90
C ALA A 73 -13.16 -10.39 -11.35
N VAL A 74 -13.27 -10.87 -10.12
CA VAL A 74 -14.55 -11.10 -9.44
C VAL A 74 -15.33 -9.78 -9.28
N ALA A 75 -14.68 -8.73 -8.80
CA ALA A 75 -15.33 -7.44 -8.55
C ALA A 75 -15.91 -6.83 -9.83
N ILE A 76 -15.20 -6.94 -10.95
CA ILE A 76 -15.66 -6.40 -12.24
C ILE A 76 -16.75 -7.27 -12.85
N VAL A 77 -16.58 -8.61 -12.84
CA VAL A 77 -17.55 -9.53 -13.44
C VAL A 77 -18.90 -9.50 -12.72
N PHE A 78 -18.90 -9.48 -11.39
CA PHE A 78 -20.14 -9.51 -10.61
C PHE A 78 -20.68 -8.11 -10.26
N GLY A 79 -19.80 -7.10 -10.17
CA GLY A 79 -20.15 -5.76 -9.69
C GLY A 79 -20.14 -4.66 -10.74
N GLY A 80 -19.68 -4.93 -11.97
CA GLY A 80 -19.57 -3.94 -13.04
C GLY A 80 -18.72 -2.73 -12.65
N ILE A 81 -19.10 -1.54 -13.11
CA ILE A 81 -18.41 -0.27 -12.79
C ILE A 81 -18.37 -0.02 -11.26
N PRO A 82 -19.48 -0.14 -10.51
CA PRO A 82 -19.44 -0.01 -9.06
C PRO A 82 -18.42 -0.96 -8.41
N GLY A 83 -18.42 -2.23 -8.80
CA GLY A 83 -17.45 -3.22 -8.30
C GLY A 83 -15.99 -2.83 -8.55
N GLY A 84 -15.69 -2.25 -9.70
CA GLY A 84 -14.37 -1.69 -10.02
C GLY A 84 -13.94 -0.58 -9.06
N PHE A 85 -14.83 0.38 -8.77
CA PHE A 85 -14.55 1.45 -7.80
C PHE A 85 -14.29 0.91 -6.40
N LEU A 86 -15.13 -0.03 -5.95
CA LEU A 86 -14.96 -0.67 -4.64
C LEU A 86 -13.62 -1.39 -4.55
N PHE A 87 -13.27 -2.13 -5.59
CA PHE A 87 -12.00 -2.82 -5.68
C PHE A 87 -10.81 -1.86 -5.57
N ILE A 88 -10.84 -0.73 -6.29
CA ILE A 88 -9.76 0.29 -6.23
C ILE A 88 -9.60 0.79 -4.80
N VAL A 89 -10.69 1.21 -4.16
CA VAL A 89 -10.63 1.80 -2.82
C VAL A 89 -10.17 0.79 -1.78
N THR A 90 -10.74 -0.43 -1.79
CA THR A 90 -10.34 -1.49 -0.85
C THR A 90 -8.88 -1.89 -1.06
N SER A 91 -8.41 -2.00 -2.31
CA SER A 91 -7.02 -2.32 -2.63
C SER A 91 -6.05 -1.25 -2.12
N LEU A 92 -6.38 0.04 -2.32
CA LEU A 92 -5.56 1.14 -1.84
C LEU A 92 -5.46 1.15 -0.31
N VAL A 93 -6.57 0.94 0.40
CA VAL A 93 -6.59 0.87 1.87
C VAL A 93 -5.77 -0.33 2.37
N ALA A 94 -5.99 -1.52 1.79
CA ALA A 94 -5.29 -2.74 2.18
C ALA A 94 -3.78 -2.65 1.93
N LEU A 95 -3.37 -2.21 0.74
CA LEU A 95 -1.96 -2.02 0.39
C LEU A 95 -1.30 -0.97 1.28
N SER A 96 -1.98 0.15 1.55
CA SER A 96 -1.44 1.18 2.46
C SER A 96 -1.24 0.64 3.88
N ALA A 97 -2.16 -0.18 4.37
CA ALA A 97 -2.05 -0.81 5.69
C ALA A 97 -0.88 -1.81 5.75
N ILE A 98 -0.75 -2.69 4.76
CA ILE A 98 0.31 -3.71 4.68
C ILE A 98 1.67 -3.04 4.55
N CYS A 99 1.82 -2.09 3.61
CA CYS A 99 3.07 -1.37 3.42
C CYS A 99 3.47 -0.54 4.66
N THR A 100 2.49 -0.01 5.40
CA THR A 100 2.73 0.65 6.69
C THR A 100 3.25 -0.32 7.75
N ALA A 101 2.66 -1.52 7.84
CA ALA A 101 3.16 -2.54 8.75
C ALA A 101 4.59 -2.95 8.38
N LEU A 102 4.84 -3.24 7.10
CA LEU A 102 6.17 -3.58 6.59
C LEU A 102 7.21 -2.50 6.88
N ASP A 103 6.89 -1.24 6.59
CA ASP A 103 7.80 -0.14 6.88
C ASP A 103 8.03 0.02 8.39
N ARG A 104 7.03 -0.26 9.24
CA ARG A 104 7.20 -0.16 10.68
C ARG A 104 8.13 -1.24 11.24
N HIS A 105 8.08 -2.44 10.66
CA HIS A 105 8.90 -3.57 11.07
C HIS A 105 10.32 -3.52 10.48
N LEU A 106 10.44 -3.19 9.19
CA LEU A 106 11.67 -3.35 8.40
C LEU A 106 12.18 -2.06 7.78
N GLY A 107 11.42 -0.96 7.85
CA GLY A 107 11.78 0.33 7.26
C GLY A 107 13.03 0.99 7.83
N PRO A 108 13.48 2.09 7.19
CA PRO A 108 14.66 2.83 7.60
C PRO A 108 14.57 3.37 9.03
N LEU A 109 15.70 3.39 9.73
CA LEU A 109 15.87 4.00 11.06
C LEU A 109 16.95 5.10 11.03
N PRO A 110 16.93 6.05 11.99
CA PRO A 110 15.89 6.26 12.99
C PRO A 110 14.57 6.72 12.37
N SER A 111 13.43 6.33 12.94
CA SER A 111 12.13 6.80 12.45
C SER A 111 11.04 6.82 13.51
N SER A 112 10.15 7.80 13.41
CA SER A 112 8.92 7.85 14.21
C SER A 112 7.85 6.88 13.67
N ALA A 113 6.75 6.73 14.40
CA ALA A 113 5.61 5.94 13.93
C ALA A 113 4.90 6.63 12.75
N LEU A 114 4.87 7.97 12.75
CA LEU A 114 4.26 8.76 11.67
C LEU A 114 5.07 8.71 10.38
N ASP A 115 6.40 8.81 10.46
CA ASP A 115 7.27 8.66 9.27
C ASP A 115 7.03 7.33 8.59
N SER A 116 6.88 6.29 9.40
CA SER A 116 6.64 4.94 8.91
C SER A 116 5.28 4.78 8.24
N ARG A 117 4.23 5.37 8.83
CA ARG A 117 2.90 5.44 8.21
C ARG A 117 2.91 6.18 6.89
N ARG A 118 3.61 7.32 6.81
CA ARG A 118 3.73 8.11 5.58
C ARG A 118 4.47 7.34 4.49
N ARG A 119 5.66 6.80 4.79
CA ARG A 119 6.44 5.99 3.83
C ARG A 119 5.68 4.76 3.37
N GLY A 120 5.07 4.03 4.29
CA GLY A 120 4.28 2.84 3.99
C GLY A 120 3.05 3.15 3.12
N THR A 121 2.29 4.18 3.47
CA THR A 121 1.13 4.60 2.67
C THR A 121 1.54 5.02 1.26
N ILE A 122 2.59 5.85 1.14
CA ILE A 122 3.13 6.26 -0.17
C ILE A 122 3.58 5.04 -0.98
N ALA A 123 4.24 4.06 -0.35
CA ALA A 123 4.65 2.84 -1.04
C ALA A 123 3.45 2.03 -1.53
N GLY A 124 2.42 1.83 -0.70
CA GLY A 124 1.20 1.12 -1.09
C GLY A 124 0.49 1.78 -2.28
N VAL A 125 0.30 3.10 -2.22
CA VAL A 125 -0.31 3.88 -3.31
C VAL A 125 0.55 3.85 -4.58
N ALA A 126 1.86 4.01 -4.45
CA ALA A 126 2.76 4.02 -5.60
C ALA A 126 2.84 2.65 -6.30
N VAL A 127 2.91 1.55 -5.55
CA VAL A 127 2.87 0.20 -6.14
C VAL A 127 1.56 -0.02 -6.90
N TYR A 128 0.42 0.33 -6.28
CA TYR A 128 -0.87 0.23 -6.93
C TYR A 128 -0.90 1.05 -8.24
N ALA A 129 -0.43 2.30 -8.19
CA ALA A 129 -0.39 3.19 -9.36
C ALA A 129 0.49 2.63 -10.48
N VAL A 130 1.65 2.04 -10.15
CA VAL A 130 2.55 1.40 -11.15
C VAL A 130 1.85 0.22 -11.83
N VAL A 131 1.23 -0.68 -11.06
CA VAL A 131 0.54 -1.83 -11.63
C VAL A 131 -0.68 -1.40 -12.46
N PHE A 132 -1.45 -0.44 -11.95
CA PHE A 132 -2.60 0.10 -12.66
C PHE A 132 -2.19 0.77 -13.98
N ALA A 133 -1.16 1.63 -13.95
CA ALA A 133 -0.64 2.29 -15.15
C ALA A 133 -0.11 1.28 -16.17
N ALA A 134 0.66 0.28 -15.73
CA ALA A 134 1.14 -0.78 -16.61
C ALA A 134 -0.03 -1.55 -17.25
N THR A 135 -1.10 -1.79 -16.49
CA THR A 135 -2.29 -2.52 -16.99
C THR A 135 -3.06 -1.68 -18.00
N ALA A 136 -3.16 -0.37 -17.76
CA ALA A 136 -3.77 0.58 -18.68
C ALA A 136 -2.98 0.67 -19.99
N ILE A 137 -1.65 0.80 -19.92
CA ILE A 137 -0.77 0.89 -21.09
C ILE A 137 -0.79 -0.39 -21.91
N SER A 138 -0.86 -1.56 -21.27
CA SER A 138 -0.91 -2.84 -21.96
C SER A 138 -2.27 -3.14 -22.62
N GLY A 139 -3.23 -2.21 -22.56
CA GLY A 139 -4.61 -2.43 -23.01
C GLY A 139 -5.33 -3.55 -22.25
N GLY A 140 -4.84 -3.89 -21.05
CA GLY A 140 -5.31 -5.04 -20.26
C GLY A 140 -6.51 -4.73 -19.37
N LEU A 141 -6.93 -3.46 -19.33
CA LEU A 141 -8.10 -3.07 -18.56
C LEU A 141 -9.35 -3.85 -19.04
N PRO A 142 -10.21 -4.28 -18.11
CA PRO A 142 -10.23 -3.89 -16.69
C PRO A 142 -9.47 -4.85 -15.76
N PHE A 143 -8.79 -5.88 -16.28
CA PHE A 143 -8.25 -6.99 -15.49
C PHE A 143 -6.76 -6.86 -15.20
N PHE A 144 -6.39 -7.01 -13.93
CA PHE A 144 -5.02 -7.37 -13.61
C PHE A 144 -4.73 -8.77 -14.15
N ARG A 145 -3.58 -8.93 -14.80
CA ARG A 145 -3.09 -10.23 -15.27
C ARG A 145 -2.03 -10.75 -14.32
N LEU A 146 -1.68 -12.03 -14.41
CA LEU A 146 -0.67 -12.65 -13.53
C LEU A 146 0.70 -11.94 -13.53
N TRP A 147 1.05 -11.19 -14.58
CA TRP A 147 2.27 -10.38 -14.60
C TRP A 147 2.26 -9.21 -13.60
N SER A 148 1.08 -8.82 -13.07
CA SER A 148 0.94 -7.81 -12.02
C SER A 148 1.68 -8.19 -10.74
N VAL A 149 1.76 -9.50 -10.44
CA VAL A 149 2.37 -10.07 -9.24
C VAL A 149 3.88 -9.80 -9.19
N PRO A 150 4.69 -10.24 -10.17
CA PRO A 150 6.11 -9.92 -10.19
C PRO A 150 6.36 -8.42 -10.35
N LEU A 151 5.52 -7.69 -11.12
CA LEU A 151 5.68 -6.24 -11.24
C LEU A 151 5.49 -5.52 -9.89
N ALA A 152 4.48 -5.90 -9.11
CA ALA A 152 4.22 -5.29 -7.81
C ALA A 152 5.39 -5.49 -6.84
N GLY A 153 5.95 -6.72 -6.80
CA GLY A 153 7.13 -7.02 -6.00
C GLY A 153 8.34 -6.18 -6.41
N ILE A 154 8.63 -6.08 -7.70
CA ILE A 154 9.72 -5.25 -8.24
C ILE A 154 9.49 -3.76 -7.92
N ALA A 155 8.29 -3.25 -8.17
CA ALA A 155 7.92 -1.87 -7.90
C ALA A 155 8.12 -1.53 -6.42
N TYR A 156 7.66 -2.40 -5.53
CA TYR A 156 7.87 -2.23 -4.09
C TYR A 156 9.35 -2.23 -3.71
N ALA A 157 10.14 -3.17 -4.24
CA ALA A 157 11.58 -3.24 -3.97
C ALA A 157 12.29 -1.94 -4.39
N VAL A 158 11.95 -1.38 -5.56
CA VAL A 158 12.50 -0.11 -6.03
C VAL A 158 12.10 1.04 -5.11
N ILE A 159 10.82 1.14 -4.73
CA ILE A 159 10.34 2.19 -3.82
C ILE A 159 11.03 2.09 -2.45
N ALA A 160 11.10 0.90 -1.87
CA ALA A 160 11.79 0.67 -0.61
C ALA A 160 13.28 1.01 -0.71
N ALA A 161 13.95 0.66 -1.81
CA ALA A 161 15.35 1.02 -2.03
C ALA A 161 15.56 2.54 -2.08
N LEU A 162 14.64 3.28 -2.73
CA LEU A 162 14.66 4.75 -2.74
C LEU A 162 14.41 5.34 -1.35
N GLN A 163 13.50 4.77 -0.56
CA GLN A 163 13.23 5.20 0.81
C GLN A 163 14.48 5.03 1.69
N TRP A 164 15.18 3.90 1.57
CA TRP A 164 16.45 3.66 2.26
C TRP A 164 17.54 4.65 1.82
N ARG A 165 17.69 4.91 0.51
CA ARG A 165 18.67 5.89 0.01
C ARG A 165 18.42 7.30 0.55
N ARG A 166 17.15 7.75 0.56
CA ARG A 166 16.78 9.06 1.10
C ARG A 166 17.05 9.16 2.61
N ALA A 167 16.76 8.11 3.36
CA ALA A 167 17.02 8.08 4.79
C ALA A 167 18.53 8.22 5.10
N THR A 168 19.40 7.53 4.36
CA THR A 168 20.85 7.66 4.51
C THR A 168 21.36 9.05 4.13
N ALA A 169 20.85 9.63 3.04
CA ALA A 169 21.24 10.98 2.62
C ALA A 169 20.90 12.04 3.68
N ASN A 170 19.70 11.96 4.26
CA ASN A 170 19.27 12.88 5.31
C ASN A 170 20.10 12.72 6.59
N ALA A 171 20.47 11.49 6.95
CA ALA A 171 21.32 11.25 8.12
C ALA A 171 22.71 11.88 7.96
N ASN A 172 23.32 11.77 6.77
CA ASN A 172 24.62 12.37 6.50
C ASN A 172 24.56 13.91 6.53
N GLN A 173 23.49 14.53 6.02
CA GLN A 173 23.35 15.98 6.01
C GLN A 173 23.34 16.59 7.42
N VAL A 174 22.66 15.96 8.38
CA VAL A 174 22.62 16.43 9.78
C VAL A 174 24.01 16.40 10.43
N GLN A 175 24.89 15.51 9.96
CA GLN A 175 26.23 15.32 10.49
C GLN A 175 27.25 16.37 9.99
N TYR A 176 26.97 17.06 8.88
CA TYR A 176 27.84 18.09 8.29
C TYR A 176 27.36 19.53 8.54
N SER A 177 26.18 19.70 9.16
CA SER A 177 25.60 21.01 9.50
C SER A 177 25.77 21.42 10.96
N GLY A 178 26.51 20.64 11.76
CA GLY A 178 26.89 20.94 13.15
C GLY A 178 28.37 21.20 13.27
#